data_AF-A0AAV2R291-F1
#
_entry.id   AF-A0AAV2R291-F1
#
_cell.length_a   1.000
_cell.length_b   1.000
_cell.length_c   1.000
_cell.angle_alpha   90.00
_cell.angle_beta   90.00
_cell.angle_gamma   90.00
#
_symmetry.space_group_name_H-M   'P 1'
#
loop_
_entity.id
_entity.type
_entity.pdbx_description
1 polymer ?
#
loop_
_entity_poly.entity_id
_entity_poly.type
_entity_poly.pdbx_seq_one_letter_code
_entity_poly.pdbx_strand_id
1 'polypeptide(L)'
;ITHRDLNAGISVTHAWLNCCSWFLNLLYHLTANDKTWDFGNKADPRYKKLMKAKENVQDIFAAVLGRRIDAADGTGHTGTSLTGNLAKRFFAGECRVLLYKIVKEPHLGHVKKLHLHFDVILRILSSKNHSIDMDKFGNLCTTTYVDVLTHFKWVDLTPTVHKVLAHATELISNNMCMGIGHLSEEGLEACHKIIRRFRVSWTLQTSDQANLKDLLKKLWLRSDPLFYSYRRVVRCPKCGLKGHRRNCPIYDEKLNQSESDIMVEDIFVDLE
;
A
#
# COMPACT_ATOMS: atom_id res chain seq x y z
N ILE A 1 1.13 -25.82 -0.39
CA ILE A 1 0.13 -24.78 -0.71
C ILE A 1 -1.22 -25.35 -0.37
N THR A 2 -1.96 -24.78 0.58
CA THR A 2 -3.31 -25.28 0.88
C THR A 2 -4.32 -24.60 -0.04
N HIS A 3 -5.39 -25.29 -0.43
CA HIS A 3 -6.50 -24.72 -1.22
C HIS A 3 -7.08 -23.43 -0.58
N ARG A 4 -6.94 -23.28 0.74
CA ARG A 4 -7.37 -22.08 1.49
C ARG A 4 -6.48 -20.86 1.22
N ASP A 5 -5.20 -21.05 0.95
CA ASP A 5 -4.25 -19.95 0.71
C ASP A 5 -4.47 -19.29 -0.65
N LEU A 6 -4.84 -20.09 -1.67
CA LEU A 6 -5.20 -19.62 -3.00
C LEU A 6 -6.57 -18.93 -3.03
N ASN A 7 -7.52 -19.39 -2.21
CA ASN A 7 -8.87 -18.80 -2.13
C ASN A 7 -8.94 -17.56 -1.22
N ALA A 8 -8.01 -17.40 -0.27
CA ALA A 8 -7.91 -16.21 0.54
C ALA A 8 -7.14 -15.12 -0.23
N GLY A 9 -7.87 -14.39 -1.09
CA GLY A 9 -7.34 -13.33 -1.93
C GLY A 9 -6.51 -12.29 -1.18
N ILE A 10 -5.57 -11.66 -1.89
CA ILE A 10 -4.74 -10.58 -1.34
C ILE A 10 -5.53 -9.27 -1.42
N SER A 11 -5.87 -8.69 -0.27
CA SER A 11 -6.33 -7.31 -0.24
C SER A 11 -5.18 -6.38 -0.62
N VAL A 12 -5.38 -5.60 -1.68
CA VAL A 12 -4.40 -4.64 -2.20
C VAL A 12 -4.05 -3.58 -1.15
N THR A 13 -5.05 -3.00 -0.47
CA THR A 13 -4.80 -1.96 0.55
C THR A 13 -4.02 -2.52 1.73
N HIS A 14 -4.40 -3.70 2.22
CA HIS A 14 -3.73 -4.35 3.33
C HIS A 14 -2.35 -4.86 2.94
N ALA A 15 -2.11 -5.23 1.68
CA ALA A 15 -0.78 -5.54 1.17
C ALA A 15 0.15 -4.33 1.33
N TRP A 16 -0.26 -3.14 0.89
CA TRP A 16 0.53 -1.91 1.11
C TRP A 16 0.82 -1.65 2.59
N LEU A 17 -0.19 -1.76 3.45
CA LEU A 17 -0.05 -1.51 4.89
C LEU A 17 0.88 -2.51 5.56
N ASN A 18 0.65 -3.80 5.36
CA ASN A 18 1.37 -4.86 6.04
C ASN A 18 2.80 -5.01 5.52
N CYS A 19 3.04 -4.81 4.21
CA CYS A 19 4.39 -4.76 3.67
C CYS A 19 5.16 -3.54 4.19
N CYS A 20 4.51 -2.37 4.30
CA CYS A 20 5.16 -1.20 4.87
C CYS A 20 5.47 -1.39 6.36
N SER A 21 4.54 -1.93 7.15
CA SER A 21 4.77 -2.22 8.58
C SER A 21 5.90 -3.24 8.77
N TRP A 22 5.92 -4.32 7.98
CA TRP A 22 7.00 -5.30 7.99
C TRP A 22 8.35 -4.66 7.64
N PHE A 23 8.41 -3.83 6.60
CA PHE A 23 9.64 -3.16 6.19
C PHE A 23 10.13 -2.16 7.26
N LEU A 24 9.22 -1.45 7.92
CA LEU A 24 9.56 -0.57 9.03
C LEU A 24 10.15 -1.35 10.21
N ASN A 25 9.57 -2.50 10.56
CA ASN A 25 10.14 -3.39 11.58
C ASN A 25 11.56 -3.81 11.23
N LEU A 26 11.81 -4.23 9.99
CA LEU A 26 13.15 -4.51 9.49
C LEU A 26 14.11 -3.32 9.74
N LEU A 27 13.70 -2.10 9.41
CA LEU A 27 14.51 -0.89 9.63
C LEU A 27 14.76 -0.63 11.13
N TYR A 28 13.77 -0.83 12.00
CA TYR A 28 13.92 -0.61 13.44
C TYR A 28 14.97 -1.55 14.03
N HIS A 29 14.91 -2.83 13.68
CA HIS A 29 15.88 -3.83 14.11
C HIS A 29 17.28 -3.58 13.57
N LEU A 30 17.41 -3.21 12.29
CA LEU A 30 18.70 -2.83 11.71
C LEU A 30 19.31 -1.60 12.38
N THR A 31 18.49 -0.58 12.67
CA THR A 31 18.92 0.64 13.36
C THR A 31 19.36 0.35 14.80
N ALA A 32 18.66 -0.54 15.49
CA ALA A 32 19.02 -0.99 16.83
C ALA A 32 20.19 -2.00 16.84
N ASN A 33 20.67 -2.46 15.69
CA ASN A 33 21.60 -3.58 15.54
C ASN A 33 21.15 -4.82 16.34
N ASP A 34 19.89 -5.20 16.15
CA ASP A 34 19.20 -6.28 16.83
C ASP A 34 18.73 -7.31 15.78
N LYS A 35 19.13 -8.58 15.92
CA LYS A 35 18.93 -9.62 14.90
C LYS A 35 17.91 -10.65 15.35
N THR A 36 16.80 -10.17 15.86
CA THR A 36 15.66 -10.96 16.36
C THR A 36 14.40 -10.25 15.93
N TRP A 37 13.39 -10.99 15.51
CA TRP A 37 12.21 -10.42 14.83
C TRP A 37 11.13 -9.88 15.78
N ASP A 38 11.16 -10.24 17.05
CA ASP A 38 10.20 -9.75 18.05
C ASP A 38 10.65 -8.43 18.71
N PHE A 39 9.74 -7.69 19.34
CA PHE A 39 10.11 -6.53 20.18
C PHE A 39 10.48 -6.90 21.62
N GLY A 40 10.34 -8.17 21.99
CA GLY A 40 10.49 -8.67 23.35
C GLY A 40 9.48 -8.08 24.33
N ASN A 41 9.76 -8.27 25.61
CA ASN A 41 8.95 -7.75 26.70
C ASN A 41 9.23 -6.26 26.97
N LYS A 42 8.19 -5.48 27.31
CA LYS A 42 8.32 -4.04 27.61
C LYS A 42 9.30 -3.72 28.76
N ALA A 43 9.51 -4.66 29.67
CA ALA A 43 10.44 -4.52 30.79
C ALA A 43 11.92 -4.67 30.38
N ASP A 44 12.19 -5.27 29.21
CA ASP A 44 13.54 -5.55 28.72
C ASP A 44 14.23 -4.24 28.27
N PRO A 45 15.48 -3.97 28.67
CA PRO A 45 16.30 -2.91 28.09
C PRO A 45 16.34 -2.91 26.56
N ARG A 46 16.28 -4.09 25.92
CA ARG A 46 16.20 -4.26 24.46
C ARG A 46 14.98 -3.57 23.85
N TYR A 47 13.81 -3.69 24.50
CA TYR A 47 12.59 -3.01 24.05
C TYR A 47 12.78 -1.50 24.00
N LYS A 48 13.40 -0.91 25.03
CA LYS A 48 13.68 0.54 25.07
C LYS A 48 14.62 0.97 23.95
N LYS A 49 15.63 0.14 23.62
CA LYS A 49 16.55 0.37 22.50
C LYS A 49 15.80 0.37 21.15
N LEU A 50 14.92 -0.61 20.94
CA LEU A 50 14.09 -0.71 19.73
C LEU A 50 13.10 0.46 19.60
N MET A 51 12.47 0.89 20.70
CA MET A 51 11.57 2.04 20.68
C MET A 51 12.31 3.33 20.31
N LYS A 52 13.53 3.54 20.83
CA LYS A 52 14.37 4.67 20.44
C LYS A 52 14.79 4.62 18.96
N ALA A 53 15.09 3.42 18.45
CA ALA A 53 15.37 3.21 17.04
C ALA A 53 14.13 3.50 16.17
N LYS A 54 12.95 3.07 16.61
CA LYS A 54 11.67 3.36 15.98
C LYS A 54 11.42 4.86 15.88
N GLU A 55 11.57 5.61 16.98
CA GLU A 55 11.42 7.07 16.98
C GLU A 55 12.37 7.75 15.99
N ASN A 56 13.66 7.35 15.98
CA ASN A 56 14.65 7.90 15.04
C ASN A 56 14.24 7.67 13.58
N VAL A 57 13.84 6.44 13.23
CA VAL A 57 13.39 6.11 11.87
C VAL A 57 12.13 6.90 11.49
N GLN A 58 11.18 7.05 12.42
CA GLN A 58 9.97 7.83 12.20
C GLN A 58 10.27 9.30 11.91
N ASP A 59 11.21 9.89 12.63
CA ASP A 59 11.62 11.28 12.46
C ASP A 59 12.35 11.52 11.13
N ILE A 60 13.20 10.58 10.71
CA ILE A 60 13.89 10.66 9.42
C ILE A 60 12.87 10.69 8.27
N PHE A 61 11.87 9.80 8.29
CA PHE A 61 10.85 9.78 7.24
C PHE A 61 9.82 10.91 7.36
N ALA A 62 9.57 11.43 8.57
CA ALA A 62 8.63 12.54 8.77
C ALA A 62 9.05 13.79 8.00
N ALA A 63 10.36 14.02 7.80
CA ALA A 63 10.87 15.14 7.02
C ALA A 63 10.37 15.18 5.56
N VAL A 64 10.15 14.02 4.93
CA VAL A 64 9.63 13.89 3.56
C VAL A 64 8.13 13.63 3.55
N LEU A 65 7.65 12.79 4.47
CA LEU A 65 6.24 12.42 4.52
C LEU A 65 5.34 13.53 5.11
N GLY A 66 5.92 14.50 5.83
CA GLY A 66 5.21 15.58 6.52
C GLY A 66 4.51 15.14 7.81
N ARG A 67 4.63 13.86 8.19
CA ARG A 67 4.09 13.29 9.44
C ARG A 67 4.85 12.01 9.82
N ARG A 68 4.85 11.68 11.12
CA ARG A 68 5.43 10.42 11.62
C ARG A 68 4.65 9.20 11.10
N ILE A 69 5.37 8.26 10.53
CA ILE A 69 4.84 6.96 10.09
C ILE A 69 4.73 5.99 11.27
N ASP A 70 3.76 5.08 11.28
CA ASP A 70 3.60 4.06 12.34
C ASP A 70 3.51 4.63 13.78
N ALA A 71 2.97 5.85 13.92
CA ALA A 71 2.67 6.47 15.20
C ALA A 71 1.26 6.09 15.65
N ALA A 72 1.01 5.99 16.96
CA ALA A 72 -0.35 5.79 17.45
C ALA A 72 -1.24 6.99 17.04
N ASP A 73 -2.50 6.72 16.69
CA ASP A 73 -3.45 7.80 16.39
C ASP A 73 -3.73 8.62 17.66
N GLY A 74 -3.41 9.92 17.62
CA GLY A 74 -3.59 10.84 18.74
C GLY A 74 -5.07 11.11 19.09
N THR A 75 -6.02 10.62 18.29
CA THR A 75 -7.46 10.78 18.53
C THR A 75 -8.08 9.66 19.39
N GLY A 76 -7.29 8.70 19.88
CA GLY A 76 -7.76 7.64 20.77
C GLY A 76 -8.52 6.50 20.06
N HIS A 77 -8.60 6.52 18.73
CA HIS A 77 -9.08 5.39 17.96
C HIS A 77 -8.00 4.30 17.87
N THR A 78 -8.40 3.03 17.91
CA THR A 78 -7.51 1.89 17.68
C THR A 78 -6.93 1.95 16.26
N GLY A 79 -5.64 2.20 16.14
CA GLY A 79 -4.95 2.24 14.85
C GLY A 79 -3.58 2.92 14.91
N THR A 80 -2.84 2.81 13.80
CA THR A 80 -1.60 3.55 13.58
C THR A 80 -1.81 4.62 12.51
N SER A 81 -0.90 5.60 12.42
CA SER A 81 -0.90 6.65 11.39
C SER A 81 -0.65 6.11 9.97
N LEU A 82 -0.43 4.80 9.85
CA LEU A 82 -0.18 4.10 8.61
C LEU A 82 -1.49 3.92 7.83
N THR A 83 -1.62 4.72 6.77
CA THR A 83 -2.73 4.65 5.81
C THR A 83 -2.21 4.18 4.46
N GLY A 84 -3.04 3.60 3.59
CA GLY A 84 -2.61 3.14 2.27
C GLY A 84 -1.87 4.21 1.44
N ASN A 85 -2.33 5.46 1.49
CA ASN A 85 -1.62 6.57 0.82
C ASN A 85 -0.24 6.88 1.42
N LEU A 86 -0.08 6.71 2.73
CA LEU A 86 1.21 6.92 3.40
C LEU A 86 2.16 5.77 3.07
N ALA A 87 1.68 4.53 3.03
CA ALA A 87 2.47 3.37 2.60
C ALA A 87 2.96 3.51 1.15
N LYS A 88 2.10 3.96 0.22
CA LYS A 88 2.49 4.27 -1.17
C LYS A 88 3.59 5.35 -1.22
N ARG A 89 3.46 6.43 -0.45
CA ARG A 89 4.50 7.48 -0.35
C ARG A 89 5.80 6.99 0.30
N PHE A 90 5.72 6.06 1.25
CA PHE A 90 6.89 5.48 1.91
C PHE A 90 7.76 4.67 0.93
N PHE A 91 7.14 3.95 -0.01
CA PHE A 91 7.86 3.17 -1.01
C PHE A 91 8.36 3.99 -2.22
N ALA A 92 7.96 5.26 -2.32
CA ALA A 92 8.42 6.15 -3.37
C ALA A 92 9.93 6.46 -3.26
N GLY A 93 10.54 6.81 -4.39
CA GLY A 93 11.99 7.06 -4.51
C GLY A 93 12.53 8.11 -3.54
N GLU A 94 11.75 9.15 -3.21
CA GLU A 94 12.12 10.19 -2.24
C GLU A 94 12.49 9.61 -0.86
N CYS A 95 11.72 8.62 -0.40
CA CYS A 95 11.98 7.94 0.87
C CYS A 95 13.15 6.93 0.75
N ARG A 96 13.33 6.31 -0.43
CA ARG A 96 14.44 5.38 -0.68
C ARG A 96 15.81 6.05 -0.48
N VAL A 97 15.93 7.32 -0.87
CA VAL A 97 17.14 8.10 -0.67
C VAL A 97 17.45 8.25 0.83
N LEU A 98 16.47 8.32 1.72
CA LEU A 98 16.72 8.48 3.15
C LEU A 98 17.31 7.25 3.84
N LEU A 99 17.27 6.08 3.20
CA LEU A 99 17.72 4.82 3.80
C LEU A 99 19.20 4.83 4.23
N TYR A 100 20.07 5.64 3.59
CA TYR A 100 21.48 5.76 4.01
C TYR A 100 21.65 6.35 5.41
N LYS A 101 20.66 7.13 5.90
CA LYS A 101 20.68 7.70 7.25
C LYS A 101 20.35 6.67 8.33
N ILE A 102 19.76 5.54 7.92
CA ILE A 102 19.20 4.53 8.81
C ILE A 102 20.08 3.28 8.82
N VAL A 103 20.40 2.76 7.64
CA VAL A 103 21.11 1.49 7.46
C VAL A 103 22.53 1.76 6.97
N LYS A 104 23.50 1.11 7.62
CA LYS A 104 24.92 1.14 7.24
C LYS A 104 25.27 -0.04 6.33
N GLU A 105 26.42 0.06 5.66
CA GLU A 105 26.99 -1.07 4.93
C GLU A 105 27.31 -2.24 5.87
N PRO A 106 27.20 -3.50 5.41
CA PRO A 106 26.92 -3.95 4.03
C PRO A 106 25.43 -4.08 3.66
N HIS A 107 24.51 -3.73 4.57
CA HIS A 107 23.07 -3.98 4.37
C HIS A 107 22.36 -2.92 3.52
N LEU A 108 22.96 -1.74 3.36
CA LEU A 108 22.31 -0.60 2.69
C LEU A 108 21.91 -0.90 1.25
N GLY A 109 22.81 -1.52 0.47
CA GLY A 109 22.51 -1.91 -0.92
C GLY A 109 21.31 -2.85 -1.02
N HIS A 110 21.27 -3.88 -0.18
CA HIS A 110 20.16 -4.85 -0.15
C HIS A 110 18.85 -4.21 0.30
N VAL A 111 18.86 -3.35 1.33
CA VAL A 111 17.63 -2.68 1.80
C VAL A 111 17.09 -1.73 0.74
N LYS A 112 17.94 -0.98 0.01
CA LYS A 112 17.49 -0.14 -1.11
C LYS A 112 16.85 -0.95 -2.23
N LYS A 113 17.47 -2.08 -2.60
CA LYS A 113 16.94 -3.01 -3.60
C LYS A 113 15.59 -3.58 -3.17
N LEU A 114 15.47 -4.06 -1.94
CA LEU A 114 14.20 -4.55 -1.39
C LEU A 114 13.12 -3.47 -1.41
N HIS A 115 13.46 -2.23 -1.00
CA HIS A 115 12.52 -1.11 -1.02
C HIS A 115 11.97 -0.82 -2.43
N LEU A 116 12.85 -0.82 -3.44
CA LEU A 116 12.46 -0.71 -4.84
C LEU A 116 11.56 -1.86 -5.30
N HIS A 117 11.94 -3.10 -4.99
CA HIS A 117 11.17 -4.28 -5.40
C HIS A 117 9.77 -4.29 -4.78
N PHE A 118 9.63 -3.96 -3.50
CA PHE A 118 8.32 -3.84 -2.86
C PHE A 118 7.46 -2.75 -3.50
N ASP A 119 8.03 -1.59 -3.87
CA ASP A 119 7.31 -0.55 -4.59
C ASP A 119 6.73 -1.09 -5.91
N VAL A 120 7.58 -1.71 -6.73
CA VAL A 120 7.21 -2.27 -8.04
C VAL A 120 6.16 -3.38 -7.90
N ILE A 121 6.40 -4.37 -7.04
CA ILE A 121 5.48 -5.51 -6.83
C ILE A 121 4.11 -5.02 -6.37
N LEU A 122 4.06 -4.12 -5.38
CA LEU A 122 2.79 -3.62 -4.85
C LEU A 122 2.05 -2.75 -5.88
N ARG A 123 2.75 -1.99 -6.73
CA ARG A 123 2.15 -1.24 -7.84
C ARG A 123 1.53 -2.16 -8.89
N ILE A 124 2.24 -3.20 -9.29
CA ILE A 124 1.74 -4.21 -10.25
C ILE A 124 0.51 -4.90 -9.69
N LEU A 125 0.56 -5.35 -8.42
CA LEU A 125 -0.58 -5.95 -7.74
C LEU A 125 -1.81 -5.02 -7.68
N SER A 126 -1.57 -3.72 -7.51
CA SER A 126 -2.62 -2.68 -7.42
C SER A 126 -3.15 -2.21 -8.77
N SER A 127 -2.59 -2.68 -9.87
CA SER A 127 -2.99 -2.25 -11.21
C SER A 127 -4.42 -2.72 -11.51
N LYS A 128 -5.15 -1.92 -12.30
CA LYS A 128 -6.56 -2.18 -12.64
C LYS A 128 -6.64 -2.67 -14.09
N ASN A 129 -6.13 -1.93 -15.06
CA ASN A 129 -6.34 -2.24 -16.49
C ASN A 129 -5.03 -2.58 -17.23
N HIS A 130 -4.16 -3.39 -16.65
CA HIS A 130 -2.90 -3.77 -17.29
C HIS A 130 -2.72 -5.29 -17.27
N SER A 131 -2.34 -5.83 -18.43
CA SER A 131 -1.84 -7.19 -18.54
C SER A 131 -0.41 -7.24 -18.01
N ILE A 132 -0.05 -8.34 -17.35
CA ILE A 132 1.21 -8.49 -16.63
C ILE A 132 2.00 -9.63 -17.27
N ASP A 133 3.27 -9.36 -17.58
CA ASP A 133 4.25 -10.39 -17.93
C ASP A 133 4.53 -11.25 -16.69
N MET A 134 3.98 -12.46 -16.69
CA MET A 134 4.03 -13.37 -15.55
C MET A 134 5.43 -13.91 -15.28
N ASP A 135 6.27 -14.03 -16.31
CA ASP A 135 7.63 -14.54 -16.16
C ASP A 135 8.51 -13.48 -15.50
N LYS A 136 8.47 -12.23 -15.99
CA LYS A 136 9.19 -11.12 -15.36
C LYS A 136 8.71 -10.85 -13.94
N PHE A 137 7.38 -10.84 -13.72
CA PHE A 137 6.82 -10.63 -12.40
C PHE A 137 7.18 -11.76 -11.42
N GLY A 138 7.06 -13.02 -11.86
CA GLY A 138 7.43 -14.20 -11.07
C GLY A 138 8.92 -14.21 -10.67
N ASN A 139 9.80 -13.83 -11.61
CA ASN A 139 11.22 -13.67 -11.34
C ASN A 139 11.49 -12.55 -10.33
N LEU A 140 10.81 -11.40 -10.44
CA LEU A 140 10.94 -10.31 -9.47
C LEU A 140 10.50 -10.73 -8.07
N CYS A 141 9.37 -11.42 -7.93
CA CYS A 141 8.88 -11.93 -6.65
C CYS A 141 9.84 -12.97 -6.03
N THR A 142 10.30 -13.94 -6.84
CA THR A 142 11.19 -15.01 -6.39
C THR A 142 12.56 -14.48 -5.97
N THR A 143 13.16 -13.59 -6.78
CA THR A 143 14.46 -12.96 -6.44
C THR A 143 14.36 -12.13 -5.16
N THR A 144 13.28 -11.38 -4.99
CA THR A 144 13.03 -10.62 -3.75
C THR A 144 12.87 -11.54 -2.54
N TYR A 145 12.14 -12.65 -2.68
CA TYR A 145 11.96 -13.63 -1.62
C TYR A 145 13.29 -14.25 -1.19
N VAL A 146 14.11 -14.67 -2.16
CA VAL A 146 15.44 -15.24 -1.92
C VAL A 146 16.36 -14.21 -1.26
N ASP A 147 16.39 -12.96 -1.74
CA ASP A 147 17.21 -11.89 -1.17
C ASP A 147 16.89 -11.62 0.31
N VAL A 148 15.62 -11.70 0.70
CA VAL A 148 15.24 -11.56 2.12
C VAL A 148 15.81 -12.71 2.95
N LEU A 149 15.62 -13.95 2.50
CA LEU A 149 16.07 -15.13 3.24
C LEU A 149 17.60 -15.27 3.30
N THR A 150 18.32 -14.83 2.27
CA THR A 150 19.78 -14.93 2.23
C THR A 150 20.45 -13.87 3.10
N HIS A 151 19.99 -12.61 3.02
CA HIS A 151 20.63 -11.47 3.69
C HIS A 151 20.05 -11.16 5.08
N PHE A 152 18.80 -11.58 5.36
CA PHE A 152 18.09 -11.29 6.61
C PHE A 152 17.50 -12.56 7.23
N LYS A 153 18.34 -13.58 7.45
CA LYS A 153 17.97 -14.90 8.03
C LYS A 153 17.20 -14.87 9.35
N TRP A 154 17.29 -13.77 10.09
CA TRP A 154 16.66 -13.57 11.40
C TRP A 154 15.25 -12.97 11.30
N VAL A 155 14.78 -12.64 10.09
CA VAL A 155 13.49 -12.00 9.84
C VAL A 155 12.46 -13.04 9.46
N ASP A 156 11.32 -13.01 10.14
CA ASP A 156 10.16 -13.80 9.72
C ASP A 156 9.27 -13.01 8.76
N LEU A 157 8.81 -13.69 7.71
CA LEU A 157 7.83 -13.12 6.79
C LEU A 157 6.44 -13.17 7.43
N THR A 158 5.78 -12.01 7.53
CA THR A 158 4.38 -11.98 7.94
C THR A 158 3.51 -12.67 6.87
N PRO A 159 2.34 -13.21 7.24
CA PRO A 159 1.47 -13.92 6.29
C PRO A 159 1.15 -13.10 5.03
N THR A 160 1.01 -11.78 5.15
CA THR A 160 0.77 -10.91 3.97
C THR A 160 2.00 -10.79 3.08
N VAL A 161 3.18 -10.54 3.66
CA VAL A 161 4.42 -10.42 2.87
C VAL A 161 4.75 -11.75 2.18
N HIS A 162 4.60 -12.87 2.89
CA HIS A 162 4.74 -14.19 2.30
C HIS A 162 3.78 -14.40 1.13
N LYS A 163 2.48 -14.09 1.29
CA LYS A 163 1.51 -14.19 0.19
C LYS A 163 1.86 -13.29 -1.01
N VAL A 164 2.32 -12.06 -0.77
CA VAL A 164 2.73 -11.13 -1.82
C VAL A 164 3.94 -11.65 -2.59
N LEU A 165 4.93 -12.21 -1.90
CA LEU A 165 6.16 -12.66 -2.56
C LEU A 165 6.08 -14.09 -3.14
N ALA A 166 5.31 -14.99 -2.52
CA ALA A 166 5.25 -16.39 -2.92
C ALA A 166 4.03 -16.72 -3.79
N HIS A 167 2.89 -16.03 -3.59
CA HIS A 167 1.61 -16.42 -4.20
C HIS A 167 1.00 -15.35 -5.11
N ALA A 168 1.56 -14.13 -5.17
CA ALA A 168 1.01 -13.09 -6.04
C ALA A 168 1.02 -13.52 -7.52
N THR A 169 2.07 -14.20 -7.97
CA THR A 169 2.20 -14.69 -9.36
C THR A 169 1.08 -15.68 -9.70
N GLU A 170 0.84 -16.67 -8.83
CA GLU A 170 -0.25 -17.65 -9.01
C GLU A 170 -1.63 -16.97 -9.01
N LEU A 171 -1.82 -16.00 -8.10
CA LEU A 171 -3.07 -15.28 -7.96
C LEU A 171 -3.39 -14.39 -9.17
N ILE A 172 -2.38 -13.70 -9.72
CA ILE A 172 -2.52 -12.88 -10.92
C ILE A 172 -2.72 -13.75 -12.16
N SER A 173 -2.01 -14.88 -12.26
CA SER A 173 -2.21 -15.87 -13.33
C SER A 173 -3.67 -16.37 -13.35
N ASN A 174 -4.21 -16.73 -12.18
CA ASN A 174 -5.61 -17.12 -12.02
C ASN A 174 -6.61 -15.96 -12.31
N ASN A 175 -6.16 -14.72 -12.27
CA ASN A 175 -6.93 -13.52 -12.58
C ASN A 175 -6.69 -13.04 -14.03
N MET A 176 -6.54 -13.98 -14.97
CA MET A 176 -6.34 -13.70 -16.40
C MET A 176 -5.12 -12.82 -16.68
N CYS A 177 -4.03 -12.99 -15.90
CA CYS A 177 -2.82 -12.17 -15.96
C CYS A 177 -3.05 -10.67 -15.73
N MET A 178 -4.17 -10.31 -15.09
CA MET A 178 -4.51 -8.92 -14.76
C MET A 178 -4.23 -8.62 -13.29
N GLY A 179 -3.85 -7.37 -13.01
CA GLY A 179 -3.70 -6.88 -11.64
C GLY A 179 -4.98 -7.03 -10.80
N ILE A 180 -4.80 -7.07 -9.48
CA ILE A 180 -5.87 -7.35 -8.50
C ILE A 180 -6.57 -6.05 -8.06
N GLY A 181 -6.16 -4.90 -8.60
CA GLY A 181 -6.70 -3.60 -8.22
C GLY A 181 -8.23 -3.48 -8.42
N HIS A 182 -8.81 -4.22 -9.37
CA HIS A 182 -10.27 -4.25 -9.57
C HIS A 182 -11.02 -4.99 -8.46
N LEU A 183 -10.37 -5.97 -7.84
CA LEU A 183 -10.93 -6.77 -6.75
C LEU A 183 -10.63 -6.13 -5.38
N SER A 184 -10.13 -4.89 -5.37
CA SER A 184 -9.76 -4.18 -4.15
C SER A 184 -10.97 -3.70 -3.35
N GLU A 185 -10.86 -3.78 -2.03
CA GLU A 185 -11.86 -3.31 -1.07
C GLU A 185 -11.85 -1.78 -0.86
N GLU A 186 -10.91 -1.03 -1.47
CA GLU A 186 -10.82 0.44 -1.36
C GLU A 186 -12.18 1.14 -1.63
N GLY A 187 -12.96 0.60 -2.56
CA GLY A 187 -14.30 1.10 -2.87
C GLY A 187 -15.28 0.97 -1.70
N LEU A 188 -15.26 -0.16 -1.01
CA LEU A 188 -16.11 -0.43 0.15
C LEU A 188 -15.70 0.44 1.35
N GLU A 189 -14.40 0.60 1.60
CA GLU A 189 -13.91 1.49 2.66
C GLU A 189 -14.27 2.96 2.40
N ALA A 190 -14.21 3.40 1.14
CA ALA A 190 -14.65 4.73 0.74
C ALA A 190 -16.17 4.91 0.96
N CYS A 191 -16.97 3.85 0.74
CA CYS A 191 -18.39 3.85 1.05
C CYS A 191 -18.69 4.09 2.54
N HIS A 192 -17.87 3.58 3.48
CA HIS A 192 -18.07 3.87 4.91
C HIS A 192 -18.00 5.36 5.26
N LYS A 193 -17.20 6.16 4.55
CA LYS A 193 -17.17 7.63 4.75
C LYS A 193 -18.48 8.28 4.28
N ILE A 194 -19.05 7.78 3.19
CA ILE A 194 -20.32 8.25 2.64
C ILE A 194 -21.46 7.86 3.58
N ILE A 195 -21.48 6.61 4.06
CA ILE A 195 -22.49 6.10 4.99
C ILE A 195 -22.57 6.97 6.24
N ARG A 196 -21.43 7.25 6.88
CA ARG A 196 -21.38 8.12 8.07
C ARG A 196 -21.94 9.52 7.78
N ARG A 197 -21.57 10.12 6.65
CA ARG A 197 -22.08 11.44 6.25
C ARG A 197 -23.59 11.42 5.98
N PHE A 198 -24.07 10.42 5.25
CA PHE A 198 -25.48 10.28 4.93
C PHE A 198 -26.33 10.13 6.19
N ARG A 199 -25.89 9.25 7.09
CA ARG A 199 -26.59 8.97 8.35
C ARG A 199 -26.74 10.20 9.24
N VAL A 200 -25.70 11.04 9.32
CA VAL A 200 -25.68 12.22 10.20
C VAL A 200 -26.54 13.35 9.66
N SER A 201 -26.46 13.65 8.36
CA SER A 201 -26.98 14.92 7.85
C SER A 201 -28.04 14.78 6.76
N TRP A 202 -28.13 13.64 6.07
CA TRP A 202 -28.87 13.54 4.80
C TRP A 202 -30.01 12.53 4.85
N THR A 203 -30.27 11.91 5.99
CA THR A 203 -31.35 10.95 6.22
C THR A 203 -32.35 11.45 7.25
N LEU A 204 -33.57 10.92 7.21
CA LEU A 204 -34.59 11.22 8.21
C LEU A 204 -34.09 10.86 9.62
N GLN A 205 -34.30 11.75 10.58
CA GLN A 205 -33.91 11.56 11.99
C GLN A 205 -35.10 11.28 12.91
N THR A 206 -36.26 10.96 12.34
CA THR A 206 -37.50 10.71 13.10
C THR A 206 -37.48 9.38 13.85
N SER A 207 -36.84 8.35 13.30
CA SER A 207 -36.57 7.08 13.96
C SER A 207 -35.36 6.39 13.33
N ASP A 208 -34.71 5.48 14.06
CA ASP A 208 -33.56 4.72 13.55
C ASP A 208 -33.93 3.89 12.31
N GLN A 209 -35.14 3.30 12.31
CA GLN A 209 -35.63 2.54 11.16
C GLN A 209 -35.83 3.43 9.93
N ALA A 210 -36.41 4.63 10.11
CA ALA A 210 -36.58 5.58 9.01
C ALA A 210 -35.23 6.08 8.49
N ASN A 211 -34.28 6.34 9.40
CA ASN A 211 -32.92 6.75 9.08
C ASN A 211 -32.20 5.68 8.23
N LEU A 212 -32.22 4.43 8.67
CA LEU A 212 -31.58 3.32 7.97
C LEU A 212 -32.25 3.02 6.62
N LYS A 213 -33.59 3.06 6.56
CA LYS A 213 -34.33 2.86 5.30
C LYS A 213 -33.98 3.93 4.28
N ASP A 214 -33.89 5.19 4.70
CA ASP A 214 -33.52 6.30 3.82
C ASP A 214 -32.04 6.27 3.41
N LEU A 215 -31.15 5.86 4.32
CA LEU A 215 -29.74 5.60 4.03
C LEU A 215 -29.59 4.57 2.90
N LEU A 216 -30.26 3.41 3.02
CA LEU A 216 -30.21 2.34 2.02
C LEU A 216 -30.71 2.82 0.65
N LYS A 217 -31.84 3.54 0.61
CA LYS A 217 -32.36 4.12 -0.63
C LYS A 217 -31.36 5.04 -1.31
N LYS A 218 -30.69 5.92 -0.55
CA LYS A 218 -29.66 6.84 -1.10
C LYS A 218 -28.42 6.10 -1.57
N LEU A 219 -28.01 5.04 -0.88
CA LEU A 219 -26.90 4.20 -1.32
C LEU A 219 -27.24 3.51 -2.65
N TRP A 220 -28.44 2.92 -2.77
CA TRP A 220 -28.90 2.31 -4.02
C TRP A 220 -28.95 3.30 -5.18
N LEU A 221 -29.56 4.48 -5.00
CA LEU A 221 -29.59 5.52 -6.02
C LEU A 221 -28.19 5.97 -6.46
N ARG A 222 -27.23 5.98 -5.53
CA ARG A 222 -25.85 6.39 -5.81
C ARG A 222 -25.06 5.33 -6.58
N SER A 223 -25.32 4.05 -6.31
CA SER A 223 -24.67 2.91 -6.98
C SER A 223 -25.38 2.45 -8.25
N ASP A 224 -26.55 3.03 -8.56
CA ASP A 224 -27.32 2.69 -9.75
C ASP A 224 -26.49 2.97 -11.03
N PRO A 225 -26.25 1.95 -11.88
CA PRO A 225 -25.48 2.09 -13.12
C PRO A 225 -26.04 3.14 -14.08
N LEU A 226 -27.36 3.32 -14.13
CA LEU A 226 -28.02 4.30 -14.99
C LEU A 226 -27.67 5.72 -14.55
N PHE A 227 -27.75 6.02 -13.25
CA PHE A 227 -27.34 7.33 -12.74
C PHE A 227 -25.81 7.52 -12.81
N TYR A 228 -25.05 6.43 -12.71
CA TYR A 228 -23.61 6.48 -12.87
C TYR A 228 -23.20 6.85 -14.30
N SER A 229 -23.93 6.39 -15.32
CA SER A 229 -23.65 6.70 -16.74
C SER A 229 -23.87 8.19 -17.07
N TYR A 230 -24.81 8.85 -16.39
CA TYR A 230 -25.08 10.29 -16.55
C TYR A 230 -24.06 11.21 -15.85
N ARG A 231 -23.03 10.67 -15.17
CA ARG A 231 -22.12 11.49 -14.38
C ARG A 231 -21.42 12.57 -15.22
N ARG A 232 -21.37 13.78 -14.65
CA ARG A 232 -20.58 14.89 -15.18
C ARG A 232 -19.13 14.47 -15.31
N VAL A 233 -18.64 14.46 -16.55
CA VAL A 233 -17.21 14.28 -16.81
C VAL A 233 -16.47 15.43 -16.16
N VAL A 234 -15.63 15.11 -15.19
CA VAL A 234 -14.85 16.12 -14.51
C VAL A 234 -13.81 16.65 -15.48
N ARG A 235 -13.84 17.97 -15.72
CA ARG A 235 -12.81 18.67 -16.47
C ARG A 235 -11.73 19.14 -15.52
N CYS A 236 -10.49 19.03 -15.94
CA CYS A 236 -9.36 19.58 -15.21
C CYS A 236 -9.50 21.10 -15.16
N PRO A 237 -9.37 21.74 -13.99
CA PRO A 237 -9.37 23.19 -13.90
C PRO A 237 -8.12 23.84 -14.53
N LYS A 238 -7.01 23.10 -14.69
CA LYS A 238 -5.76 23.60 -15.30
C LYS A 238 -5.80 23.60 -16.83
N CYS A 239 -6.11 22.45 -17.46
CA CYS A 239 -6.05 22.30 -18.93
C CYS A 239 -7.41 22.12 -19.62
N GLY A 240 -8.52 22.05 -18.86
CA GLY A 240 -9.85 21.86 -19.43
C GLY A 240 -10.15 20.45 -19.98
N LEU A 241 -9.15 19.56 -20.07
CA LEU A 241 -9.34 18.18 -20.54
C LEU A 241 -10.12 17.33 -19.54
N LYS A 242 -10.78 16.31 -20.08
CA LYS A 242 -11.55 15.32 -19.32
C LYS A 242 -10.60 14.26 -18.72
N GLY A 243 -10.97 13.70 -17.57
CA GLY A 243 -10.33 12.48 -17.03
C GLY A 243 -9.30 12.68 -15.92
N HIS A 244 -8.95 13.92 -15.55
CA HIS A 244 -8.05 14.18 -14.43
C HIS A 244 -8.45 15.45 -13.66
N ARG A 245 -8.12 15.51 -12.36
CA ARG A 245 -8.49 16.61 -11.45
C ARG A 245 -7.32 17.44 -10.95
N ARG A 246 -6.31 16.77 -10.37
CA ARG A 246 -5.21 17.44 -9.64
C ARG A 246 -3.88 17.37 -10.39
N ASN A 247 -3.56 16.20 -10.94
CA ASN A 247 -2.37 16.00 -11.74
C ASN A 247 -2.74 16.19 -13.21
N CYS A 248 -2.17 17.20 -13.85
CA CYS A 248 -2.47 17.56 -15.23
C CYS A 248 -1.29 17.16 -16.12
N PRO A 249 -1.44 16.17 -17.02
CA PRO A 249 -0.33 15.66 -17.81
C PRO A 249 0.30 16.69 -18.77
N ILE A 250 -0.42 17.78 -19.08
CA ILE A 250 0.11 18.90 -19.90
C ILE A 250 0.99 19.84 -19.06
N TYR A 251 0.67 20.03 -17.78
CA TYR A 251 1.30 21.06 -16.93
C TYR A 251 2.28 20.47 -15.92
N ASP A 252 2.04 19.24 -15.49
CA ASP A 252 2.98 18.44 -14.73
C ASP A 252 3.83 17.72 -15.78
N GLU A 253 4.68 18.47 -16.49
CA GLU A 253 5.68 17.90 -17.41
C GLU A 253 6.39 16.74 -16.72
N LYS A 254 6.65 15.69 -17.51
CA LYS A 254 7.32 14.44 -17.16
C LYS A 254 8.57 14.68 -16.30
N LEU A 255 8.37 14.81 -14.99
CA LEU A 255 9.42 14.68 -14.00
C LEU A 255 9.94 13.26 -14.13
N ASN A 256 11.21 13.14 -14.53
CA ASN A 256 12.02 11.93 -14.64
C ASN A 256 11.28 10.66 -14.18
N GLN A 257 10.88 9.80 -15.14
CA GLN A 257 10.37 8.47 -14.82
C GLN A 257 11.30 7.85 -13.78
N SER A 258 10.74 7.55 -12.60
CA SER A 258 11.52 6.96 -11.54
C SER A 258 11.93 5.54 -11.95
N GLU A 259 13.00 5.02 -11.36
CA GLU A 259 13.45 3.64 -11.60
C GLU A 259 12.30 2.62 -11.41
N SER A 260 11.41 2.86 -10.44
CA SER A 260 10.23 1.99 -10.28
C SER A 260 9.16 2.18 -11.35
N ASP A 261 9.04 3.36 -11.97
CA ASP A 261 8.14 3.55 -13.13
C ASP A 261 8.61 2.71 -14.30
N ILE A 262 9.91 2.76 -14.61
CA ILE A 262 10.51 2.00 -15.72
C ILE A 262 10.33 0.48 -15.50
N MET A 263 10.60 -0.02 -14.30
CA MET A 263 10.41 -1.44 -13.99
C MET A 263 8.94 -1.88 -14.05
N VAL A 264 8.01 -1.02 -13.65
CA VAL A 264 6.57 -1.33 -13.74
C VAL A 264 6.13 -1.37 -15.20
N GLU A 265 6.56 -0.39 -16.00
CA GLU A 265 6.26 -0.34 -17.44
C GLU A 265 6.83 -1.54 -18.19
N ASP A 266 8.05 -1.99 -17.88
CA ASP A 266 8.68 -3.17 -18.50
C ASP A 266 7.93 -4.49 -18.22
N ILE A 267 7.20 -4.56 -17.11
CA ILE A 267 6.40 -5.74 -16.72
C ILE A 267 4.97 -5.67 -17.30
N PHE A 268 4.49 -4.49 -17.68
CA PHE A 268 3.20 -4.40 -18.34
C PHE A 268 3.31 -4.78 -19.82
N VAL A 269 2.32 -5.56 -20.27
CA VAL A 269 2.18 -5.92 -21.68
C VAL A 269 1.14 -5.00 -22.31
N ASP A 270 1.46 -4.43 -23.45
CA ASP A 270 0.49 -3.68 -24.25
C ASP A 270 -0.64 -4.63 -24.69
N LEU A 271 -1.87 -4.29 -24.35
CA LEU A 271 -3.04 -5.00 -24.81
C LEU A 271 -3.24 -4.64 -26.29
N GLU A 272 -2.94 -5.57 -27.20
CA GLU A 272 -3.37 -5.51 -28.60
C GLU A 272 -4.91 -5.55 -28.72
#